data_AF-A0A4R5CWM2-F1
#
_entry.id   AF-A0A4R5CWM2-F1
#
_cell.length_a   1.000
_cell.length_b   1.000
_cell.length_c   1.000
_cell.angle_alpha   90.00
_cell.angle_beta   90.00
_cell.angle_gamma   90.00
#
_symmetry.space_group_name_H-M   'P 1'
#
loop_
_entity.id
_entity.type
_entity.pdbx_description
1 polymer ?
#
loop_
_entity_poly.entity_id
_entity_poly.type
_entity_poly.pdbx_seq_one_letter_code
_entity_poly.pdbx_strand_id
1 'polypeptide(L)'
;MSAREDLTDLIRGVESIAGEDSAVRPWDSTLVEEEAAPIADAILAAGWRPPSRTVSTVEDADSLPDGTLLYSPRTGHAWSPRNGSRQARWASPTGGIYRYTDHFIEHQGPMTVLHEGGA
;
A
#
# COMPACT_ATOMS: atom_id res chain seq x y z
N MET A 1 8.48 -30.29 7.54
CA MET A 1 8.29 -29.09 6.71
C MET A 1 8.33 -27.89 7.63
N SER A 2 9.31 -27.01 7.46
CA SER A 2 9.47 -25.84 8.30
C SER A 2 8.72 -24.66 7.66
N ALA A 3 8.05 -23.82 8.47
CA ALA A 3 7.23 -22.68 8.00
C ALA A 3 7.96 -21.68 7.08
N ARG A 4 9.30 -21.75 7.04
CA ARG A 4 10.16 -20.92 6.18
C ARG A 4 10.24 -21.43 4.73
N GLU A 5 10.07 -22.74 4.53
CA GLU A 5 10.04 -23.36 3.20
C GLU A 5 8.70 -23.07 2.52
N ASP A 6 7.59 -23.17 3.27
CA ASP A 6 6.23 -22.84 2.81
C ASP A 6 6.12 -21.41 2.27
N LEU A 7 6.74 -20.44 2.95
CA LEU A 7 6.67 -19.03 2.58
C LEU A 7 7.46 -18.73 1.30
N THR A 8 8.52 -19.50 1.04
CA THR A 8 9.34 -19.34 -0.17
C THR A 8 8.62 -19.91 -1.39
N ASP A 9 7.94 -21.05 -1.24
CA ASP A 9 7.14 -21.64 -2.32
C ASP A 9 5.90 -20.80 -2.63
N LEU A 10 5.29 -20.15 -1.62
CA LEU A 10 4.18 -19.22 -1.82
C LEU A 10 4.60 -17.98 -2.62
N ILE A 11 5.76 -17.38 -2.31
CA ILE A 11 6.30 -16.22 -3.05
C ILE A 11 6.62 -16.61 -4.50
N ARG A 12 7.20 -17.79 -4.72
CA ARG A 12 7.51 -18.29 -6.06
C ARG A 12 6.26 -18.58 -6.90
N GLY A 13 5.19 -19.06 -6.25
CA GLY A 13 3.89 -19.22 -6.87
C GLY A 13 3.34 -17.91 -7.43
N VAL A 14 3.48 -16.81 -6.67
CA VAL A 14 3.06 -15.46 -7.06
C VAL A 14 3.90 -14.90 -8.22
N GLU A 15 5.20 -15.20 -8.27
CA GLU A 15 6.06 -14.81 -9.41
C GLU A 15 5.73 -15.60 -10.68
N SER A 16 5.24 -16.85 -10.57
CA SER A 16 4.83 -17.67 -11.72
C SER A 16 3.55 -17.16 -12.39
N ILE A 17 2.71 -16.39 -11.69
CA ILE A 17 1.49 -15.77 -12.24
C ILE A 17 1.83 -14.52 -13.08
N ALA A 18 3.06 -14.00 -12.94
CA ALA A 18 3.58 -12.89 -13.74
C ALA A 18 4.25 -13.36 -15.06
N GLY A 19 4.14 -14.64 -15.40
CA GLY A 19 4.61 -15.22 -16.66
C GLY A 19 3.69 -14.87 -17.84
N GLU A 20 4.23 -14.04 -18.73
CA GLU A 20 3.96 -13.89 -20.16
C GLU A 20 2.55 -14.28 -20.65
N ASP A 21 1.77 -13.25 -21.04
CA ASP A 21 0.51 -13.33 -21.80
C ASP A 21 -0.81 -13.29 -21.01
N SER A 22 -0.81 -12.64 -19.86
CA SER A 22 -2.05 -12.29 -19.16
C SER A 22 -2.22 -10.77 -19.10
N ALA A 23 -3.21 -10.25 -19.82
CA ALA A 23 -3.66 -8.86 -19.72
C ALA A 23 -4.30 -8.51 -18.35
N VAL A 24 -4.01 -9.31 -17.31
CA VAL A 24 -4.37 -9.05 -15.93
C VAL A 24 -3.48 -7.92 -15.44
N ARG A 25 -4.05 -6.73 -15.41
CA ARG A 25 -3.41 -5.61 -14.73
C ARG A 25 -3.29 -5.98 -13.25
N PRO A 26 -2.17 -5.68 -12.58
CA PRO A 26 -1.93 -6.03 -11.17
C PRO A 26 -2.90 -5.36 -10.16
N TRP A 27 -4.02 -4.82 -10.62
CA TRP A 27 -5.07 -4.15 -9.86
C TRP A 27 -6.48 -4.58 -10.30
N ASP A 28 -6.64 -5.70 -11.02
CA ASP A 28 -7.96 -6.26 -11.30
C ASP A 28 -8.57 -6.80 -9.99
N SER A 29 -9.52 -6.03 -9.45
CA SER A 29 -10.09 -6.20 -8.11
C SER A 29 -11.02 -7.40 -7.96
N THR A 30 -11.24 -8.17 -9.03
CA THR A 30 -12.17 -9.31 -9.06
C THR A 30 -11.57 -10.63 -8.55
N LEU A 31 -10.25 -10.70 -8.40
CA LEU A 31 -9.52 -11.88 -7.86
C LEU A 31 -9.18 -11.77 -6.36
N VAL A 32 -9.49 -10.64 -5.72
CA VAL A 32 -8.86 -10.27 -4.44
C VAL A 32 -9.52 -10.91 -3.21
N GLU A 33 -10.81 -11.27 -3.24
CA GLU A 33 -11.49 -11.71 -2.00
C GLU A 33 -11.10 -13.13 -1.52
N GLU A 34 -10.94 -14.12 -2.42
CA GLU A 34 -10.55 -15.48 -2.00
C GLU A 34 -9.03 -15.59 -1.70
N GLU A 35 -8.18 -14.79 -2.35
CA GLU A 35 -6.73 -14.85 -2.16
C GLU A 35 -6.21 -13.90 -1.06
N ALA A 36 -6.94 -12.83 -0.69
CA ALA A 36 -6.48 -11.90 0.33
C ALA A 36 -6.61 -12.44 1.76
N ALA A 37 -7.57 -13.35 2.03
CA ALA A 37 -7.77 -13.94 3.35
C ALA A 37 -6.52 -14.69 3.88
N PRO A 38 -5.91 -15.63 3.13
CA PRO A 38 -4.70 -16.31 3.61
C PRO A 38 -3.51 -15.36 3.77
N ILE A 39 -3.41 -14.31 2.95
CA ILE A 39 -2.36 -13.29 3.08
C ILE A 39 -2.55 -12.47 4.36
N ALA A 40 -3.77 -12.04 4.66
CA ALA A 40 -4.09 -11.31 5.88
C ALA A 40 -3.78 -12.13 7.13
N ASP A 41 -4.17 -13.41 7.15
CA ASP A 41 -3.88 -14.34 8.25
C ASP A 41 -2.37 -14.56 8.42
N ALA A 42 -1.62 -14.71 7.32
CA ALA A 42 -0.16 -14.85 7.35
C ALA A 42 0.53 -13.59 7.91
N ILE A 43 0.08 -12.39 7.53
CA ILE A 43 0.58 -11.11 8.05
C ILE A 43 0.33 -11.00 9.56
N LEU A 44 -0.88 -11.35 10.02
CA LEU A 44 -1.25 -11.32 11.43
C LEU A 44 -0.47 -12.36 12.25
N ALA A 45 -0.31 -13.57 11.71
CA ALA A 45 0.46 -14.67 12.31
C ALA A 45 1.96 -14.36 12.37
N ALA A 46 2.49 -13.62 11.39
CA ALA A 46 3.86 -13.09 11.40
C ALA A 46 4.07 -11.99 12.45
N GLY A 47 3.03 -11.61 13.20
CA GLY A 47 3.11 -10.60 14.26
C GLY A 47 3.20 -9.17 13.73
N TRP A 48 2.96 -8.95 12.44
CA TRP A 48 2.95 -7.62 11.87
C TRP A 48 1.83 -6.78 12.49
N ARG A 49 2.16 -5.55 12.87
CA ARG A 49 1.22 -4.55 13.36
C ARG A 49 1.50 -3.26 12.58
N PRO A 50 0.50 -2.70 11.89
CA PRO A 50 0.72 -1.45 11.18
C PRO A 50 1.14 -0.35 12.17
N PRO A 51 2.05 0.57 11.77
CA PRO A 51 2.39 1.74 12.59
C PRO A 51 1.14 2.57 12.81
N SER A 52 0.55 2.53 14.01
CA SER A 52 -0.70 3.23 14.29
C SER A 52 -0.49 4.74 14.54
N ARG A 53 0.30 5.42 13.69
CA ARG A 53 0.40 6.88 13.70
C ARG A 53 -0.59 7.47 12.71
N THR A 54 -1.23 8.54 13.13
CA THR A 54 -2.17 9.30 12.30
C THR A 54 -1.46 10.50 11.69
N VAL A 55 -1.68 10.70 10.39
CA VAL A 55 -1.25 11.87 9.64
C VAL A 55 -2.46 12.76 9.41
N SER A 56 -2.45 13.95 10.00
CA SER A 56 -3.55 14.93 9.90
C SER A 56 -3.08 16.32 9.49
N THR A 57 -1.78 16.55 9.40
CA THR A 57 -1.20 17.86 9.03
C THR A 57 -0.38 17.76 7.75
N VAL A 58 -0.18 18.91 7.11
CA VAL A 58 0.66 19.01 5.91
C VAL A 58 2.11 18.72 6.27
N GLU A 59 2.58 19.22 7.40
CA GLU A 59 3.94 19.05 7.89
C GLU A 59 4.25 17.57 8.17
N ASP A 60 3.34 16.85 8.81
CA ASP A 60 3.50 15.41 9.06
C ASP A 60 3.59 14.63 7.74
N ALA A 61 2.70 14.94 6.80
CA ALA A 61 2.65 14.28 5.50
C ALA A 61 3.88 14.59 4.63
N ASP A 62 4.38 15.82 4.69
CA ASP A 62 5.55 16.27 3.95
C ASP A 62 6.85 15.66 4.47
N SER A 63 6.88 15.27 5.74
CA SER A 63 8.03 14.64 6.40
C SER A 63 8.16 13.13 6.11
N LEU A 64 7.18 12.52 5.43
CA LEU A 64 7.16 11.07 5.22
C LEU A 64 8.25 10.65 4.22
N PRO A 65 9.00 9.57 4.51
CA PRO A 65 9.96 9.02 3.56
C PRO A 65 9.24 8.41 2.35
N ASP A 66 9.96 8.33 1.23
CA ASP A 66 9.51 7.55 0.07
C ASP A 66 9.22 6.11 0.47
N GLY A 67 8.24 5.50 -0.21
CA GLY A 67 7.79 4.14 0.10
C GLY A 67 6.82 4.06 1.29
N THR A 68 6.55 5.17 1.97
CA THR A 68 5.50 5.21 3.00
C THR A 68 4.12 4.92 2.39
N LEU A 69 3.30 4.12 3.08
CA LEU A 69 1.90 3.87 2.71
C LEU A 69 0.97 4.46 3.76
N LEU A 70 0.01 5.26 3.31
CA LEU A 70 -1.05 5.86 4.11
C LEU A 70 -2.40 5.27 3.73
N TYR A 71 -3.25 4.95 4.70
CA TYR A 71 -4.64 4.56 4.49
C TYR A 71 -5.57 5.72 4.78
N SER A 72 -6.45 6.03 3.83
CA SER A 72 -7.56 6.96 4.06
C SER A 72 -8.84 6.20 4.44
N PRO A 73 -9.34 6.34 5.68
CA PRO A 73 -10.61 5.71 6.07
C PRO A 73 -11.81 6.33 5.33
N ARG A 74 -11.65 7.54 4.77
CA ARG A 74 -12.72 8.22 4.02
C ARG A 74 -12.98 7.56 2.67
N THR A 75 -11.92 7.17 1.97
CA THR A 75 -12.02 6.60 0.62
C THR A 75 -11.76 5.09 0.59
N GLY A 76 -11.25 4.51 1.68
CA GLY A 76 -10.83 3.11 1.72
C GLY A 76 -9.58 2.83 0.88
N HIS A 77 -8.85 3.87 0.47
CA HIS A 77 -7.71 3.75 -0.43
C HIS A 77 -6.38 3.93 0.29
N ALA A 78 -5.38 3.19 -0.18
CA ALA A 78 -3.98 3.40 0.18
C ALA A 78 -3.34 4.45 -0.74
N TRP A 79 -2.51 5.31 -0.16
CA TRP A 79 -1.84 6.43 -0.80
C TRP A 79 -0.34 6.36 -0.50
N SER A 80 0.49 6.65 -1.49
CA SER A 80 1.95 6.70 -1.35
C SER A 80 2.48 8.06 -1.81
N PRO A 81 3.48 8.65 -1.13
CA PRO A 81 4.20 9.77 -1.68
C PRO A 81 4.97 9.34 -2.93
N ARG A 82 5.09 10.24 -3.91
CA ARG A 82 5.89 10.05 -5.12
C ARG A 82 6.93 11.15 -5.22
N ASN A 83 8.20 10.82 -5.01
CA ASN A 83 9.30 11.71 -5.35
C ASN A 83 9.63 11.62 -6.86
N GLY A 84 8.87 12.37 -7.66
CA GLY A 84 9.14 12.59 -9.07
C GLY A 84 9.12 14.08 -9.38
N SER A 85 10.12 14.57 -10.13
CA SER A 85 10.34 16.00 -10.39
C SER A 85 9.22 16.72 -11.15
N ARG A 86 8.15 16.02 -11.58
CA ARG A 86 7.03 16.60 -12.32
C ARG A 86 5.70 15.91 -11.99
N GLN A 87 4.93 16.53 -11.09
CA GLN A 87 3.46 16.67 -11.11
C GLN A 87 2.54 15.85 -10.20
N ALA A 88 2.93 14.81 -9.46
CA ALA A 88 2.02 14.23 -8.46
C ALA A 88 2.80 13.84 -7.21
N ARG A 89 2.44 14.44 -6.06
CA ARG A 89 3.06 14.16 -4.77
C ARG A 89 2.43 12.97 -4.08
N TRP A 90 1.14 12.73 -4.30
CA TRP A 90 0.40 11.61 -3.73
C TRP A 90 -0.36 10.88 -4.82
N ALA A 91 -0.30 9.55 -4.78
CA ALA A 91 -1.06 8.70 -5.69
C ALA A 91 -1.60 7.49 -4.94
N SER A 92 -2.77 7.04 -5.38
CA SER A 92 -3.31 5.74 -4.99
C SER A 92 -3.30 4.81 -6.20
N PRO A 93 -3.09 3.49 -6.02
CA PRO A 93 -3.28 2.52 -7.11
C PRO A 93 -4.73 2.43 -7.58
N THR A 94 -5.68 2.69 -6.67
CA THR A 94 -7.12 2.55 -6.88
C THR A 94 -7.87 3.88 -6.87
N GLY A 95 -7.18 4.98 -6.53
CA GLY A 95 -7.72 6.32 -6.38
C GLY A 95 -6.84 7.37 -7.03
N GLY A 96 -7.32 8.61 -7.12
CA GLY A 96 -6.72 9.68 -7.92
C GLY A 96 -5.30 10.11 -7.58
N ILE A 97 -4.92 11.30 -8.05
CA ILE A 97 -3.61 11.90 -7.81
C ILE A 97 -3.78 13.26 -7.14
N TYR A 98 -2.95 13.57 -6.16
CA TYR A 98 -2.84 14.91 -5.60
C TYR A 98 -1.46 15.48 -5.89
N ARG A 99 -1.44 16.72 -6.39
CA ARG A 99 -0.21 17.46 -6.65
C ARG A 99 0.29 18.19 -5.41
N TYR A 100 -0.63 18.63 -4.56
CA TYR A 100 -0.38 19.46 -3.41
C TYR A 100 -0.81 18.74 -2.14
N THR A 101 0.03 18.77 -1.10
CA THR A 101 -0.21 18.04 0.16
C THR A 101 -1.36 18.65 0.97
N ASP A 102 -1.56 19.96 0.91
CA ASP A 102 -2.68 20.65 1.55
C ASP A 102 -4.04 20.12 1.05
N HIS A 103 -4.24 20.06 -0.27
CA HIS A 103 -5.43 19.48 -0.87
C HIS A 103 -5.56 17.99 -0.52
N PHE A 104 -4.45 17.26 -0.51
CA PHE A 104 -4.46 15.84 -0.13
C PHE A 104 -4.96 15.65 1.31
N ILE A 105 -4.43 16.42 2.26
CA ILE A 105 -4.81 16.36 3.68
C ILE A 105 -6.26 16.80 3.90
N GLU A 106 -6.69 17.88 3.24
CA GLU A 106 -8.08 18.36 3.32
C GLU A 106 -9.08 17.30 2.82
N HIS A 107 -8.74 16.57 1.75
CA HIS A 107 -9.66 15.64 1.12
C HIS A 107 -9.58 14.22 1.70
N GLN A 108 -8.40 13.76 2.10
CA GLN A 108 -8.17 12.37 2.51
C GLN A 108 -7.93 12.20 4.01
N GLY A 109 -7.56 13.27 4.72
CA GLY A 109 -7.22 13.25 6.15
C GLY A 109 -8.44 13.12 7.08
N PRO A 110 -8.24 12.66 8.33
CA PRO A 110 -7.00 12.08 8.87
C PRO A 110 -6.72 10.67 8.33
N MET A 111 -5.43 10.35 8.13
CA MET A 111 -4.99 9.07 7.55
C MET A 111 -4.12 8.27 8.51
N THR A 112 -4.08 6.95 8.35
CA THR A 112 -3.25 6.06 9.17
C THR A 112 -2.05 5.58 8.38
N VAL A 113 -0.85 5.61 8.96
CA VAL A 113 0.33 5.00 8.33
C VAL A 113 0.18 3.47 8.36
N LEU A 114 0.25 2.82 7.21
CA LEU A 114 0.28 1.36 7.13
C LEU A 114 1.71 0.84 7.13
N HIS A 115 2.63 1.60 6.53
CA HIS A 115 4.03 1.23 6.40
C HIS A 115 4.88 2.50 6.33
N GLU A 116 5.96 2.56 7.09
CA GLU A 116 6.99 3.58 6.89
C GLU A 116 8.02 3.05 5.90
N GLY A 117 8.24 3.78 4.82
CA GLY A 117 9.27 3.41 3.87
C GLY A 117 10.67 3.47 4.50
N GLY A 118 11.54 2.56 4.08
CA GLY A 118 12.95 2.57 4.48
C GLY A 118 13.74 3.63 3.70
N ALA A 119 14.54 4.41 4.42
CA ALA A 119 15.51 5.36 3.85
C ALA A 119 16.66 4.65 3.10
#